data_AF-A0A5R9BY03-F1
#
_entry.id   AF-A0A5R9BY03-F1
#
_cell.length_a   1.000
_cell.length_b   1.000
_cell.length_c   1.000
_cell.angle_alpha   90.00
_cell.angle_beta   90.00
_cell.angle_gamma   90.00
#
_symmetry.space_group_name_H-M   'P 1'
#
loop_
_entity.id
_entity.type
_entity.pdbx_description
1 polymer ?
#
loop_
_entity_poly.entity_id
_entity_poly.type
_entity_poly.pdbx_seq_one_letter_code
_entity_poly.pdbx_strand_id
1 'polypeptide(L)' 'MNDQTRDMSVKKETYCEMFGVEPNRVNDDFVKGFFVRHAEEHLEQLKSGYIQMADINAEITHDFSSCEADCERRVLEQY' A
#
# COMPACT_ATOMS: atom_id res chain seq x y z
N MET A 1 -14.84 1.67 22.70
CA MET A 1 -15.03 0.95 21.43
C MET A 1 -13.93 -0.09 21.34
N ASN A 2 -14.27 -1.35 21.06
CA ASN A 2 -13.32 -2.45 21.07
C ASN A 2 -12.38 -2.35 19.86
N ASP A 3 -11.08 -2.46 20.08
CA ASP A 3 -10.04 -2.29 19.04
C ASP A 3 -10.22 -3.30 17.89
N GLN A 4 -10.71 -4.50 18.21
CA GLN A 4 -11.05 -5.56 17.26
C GLN A 4 -12.19 -5.20 16.30
N THR A 5 -13.14 -4.37 16.73
CA THR A 5 -14.29 -3.98 15.88
C THR A 5 -13.89 -2.94 14.85
N ARG A 6 -12.90 -2.09 15.19
CA ARG A 6 -12.35 -1.09 14.28
C ARG A 6 -11.50 -1.73 13.17
N ASP A 7 -10.70 -2.73 13.54
CA ASP A 7 -9.86 -3.50 12.60
C ASP A 7 -10.69 -4.24 11.53
N MET A 8 -11.81 -4.85 11.91
CA MET A 8 -12.70 -5.52 10.94
C MET A 8 -13.43 -4.57 10.00
N SER A 9 -13.82 -3.37 10.48
CA SER A 9 -14.45 -2.35 9.63
C SER A 9 -13.51 -1.91 8.51
N VAL A 10 -12.25 -1.65 8.83
CA VAL A 10 -11.23 -1.22 7.85
C VAL A 10 -10.96 -2.34 6.84
N LYS A 11 -10.78 -3.57 7.31
CA LYS A 11 -10.59 -4.73 6.42
C LYS A 11 -11.76 -4.90 5.46
N LYS A 12 -12.99 -4.73 5.94
CA LYS A 12 -14.19 -4.86 5.12
C LYS A 12 -14.28 -3.76 4.07
N GLU A 13 -14.02 -2.52 4.45
CA GLU A 13 -13.99 -1.38 3.52
C GLU A 13 -12.95 -1.60 2.42
N THR A 14 -11.71 -1.91 2.79
CA THR A 14 -10.62 -2.20 1.83
C THR A 14 -10.96 -3.37 0.89
N TYR A 15 -11.52 -4.46 1.41
CA TYR A 15 -11.96 -5.58 0.59
C TYR A 15 -13.04 -5.15 -0.42
N CYS A 16 -14.02 -4.39 0.03
CA CYS A 16 -15.12 -3.91 -0.80
C CYS A 16 -14.63 -2.98 -1.91
N GLU A 17 -13.71 -2.06 -1.60
CA GLU A 17 -13.06 -1.17 -2.57
C GLU A 17 -12.25 -1.93 -3.62
N MET A 18 -11.44 -2.90 -3.19
CA MET A 18 -10.59 -3.69 -4.10
C MET A 18 -11.39 -4.49 -5.11
N PHE A 19 -12.53 -5.05 -4.70
CA PHE A 19 -13.32 -5.97 -5.53
C PHE A 19 -14.62 -5.36 -6.08
N GLY A 20 -14.90 -4.09 -5.78
CA GLY A 20 -16.13 -3.41 -6.21
C GLY A 20 -17.41 -4.05 -5.64
N VAL A 21 -17.34 -4.56 -4.40
CA VAL A 21 -18.46 -5.25 -3.75
C VAL A 21 -19.08 -4.34 -2.70
N GLU A 22 -20.40 -4.27 -2.66
CA GLU A 22 -21.14 -3.55 -1.62
C GLU A 22 -20.90 -4.18 -0.23
N PRO A 23 -20.62 -3.40 0.84
CA PRO A 23 -20.35 -3.93 2.18
C PRO A 23 -21.46 -4.83 2.75
N ASN A 24 -22.71 -4.57 2.37
CA ASN A 24 -23.87 -5.34 2.80
C ASN A 24 -23.98 -6.71 2.10
N ARG A 25 -23.18 -6.96 1.06
CA ARG A 25 -23.20 -8.18 0.25
C ARG A 25 -22.03 -9.12 0.54
N VAL A 26 -21.16 -8.76 1.50
CA VAL A 26 -20.01 -9.59 1.87
C VAL A 26 -20.01 -9.91 3.38
N ASN A 27 -19.74 -11.18 3.68
CA ASN A 27 -19.67 -11.71 5.03
C ASN A 27 -18.29 -11.43 5.66
N ASP A 28 -18.29 -11.01 6.92
CA ASP A 28 -17.07 -10.65 7.67
C ASP A 28 -16.07 -11.81 7.80
N ASP A 29 -16.53 -13.05 7.92
CA ASP A 29 -15.67 -14.25 7.98
C ASP A 29 -14.96 -14.49 6.64
N PHE A 30 -15.62 -14.17 5.52
CA PHE A 30 -15.01 -14.29 4.21
C PHE A 30 -13.91 -13.25 4.01
N VAL A 31 -14.18 -12.00 4.40
CA VAL A 31 -13.18 -10.91 4.41
C VAL A 31 -12.01 -11.29 5.30
N LYS A 32 -12.27 -11.76 6.52
CA LYS A 32 -11.23 -12.18 7.46
C LYS A 32 -10.39 -13.33 6.89
N GLY A 33 -11.03 -14.34 6.31
CA GLY A 33 -10.35 -15.47 5.67
C GLY A 33 -9.55 -15.07 4.43
N PHE A 34 -9.97 -14.04 3.70
CA PHE A 34 -9.16 -13.45 2.63
C PHE A 34 -7.88 -12.84 3.18
N PHE A 35 -7.98 -11.91 4.15
CA PHE A 35 -6.79 -11.26 4.71
C PHE A 35 -5.86 -12.23 5.43
N VAL A 36 -6.36 -13.21 6.17
CA VAL A 36 -5.49 -14.22 6.81
C VAL A 36 -4.69 -15.01 5.77
N ARG A 37 -5.32 -15.42 4.67
CA ARG A 37 -4.63 -16.17 3.60
C ARG A 37 -3.59 -15.32 2.86
N HIS A 38 -3.82 -14.03 2.69
CA HIS A 38 -2.95 -13.16 1.88
C HIS A 38 -1.98 -12.30 2.70
N ALA A 39 -2.21 -12.13 4.01
CA ALA A 39 -1.36 -11.32 4.88
C ALA A 39 0.03 -11.93 5.06
N GLU A 40 0.14 -13.24 5.19
CA GLU A 40 1.42 -13.90 5.44
C GLU A 40 2.26 -14.09 4.18
N GLU A 41 1.63 -14.39 3.04
CA GLU A 41 2.40 -14.76 1.84
C GLU A 41 2.95 -13.55 1.08
N HIS A 42 2.18 -12.46 0.93
CA HIS A 42 2.59 -11.38 0.01
C HIS A 42 3.16 -10.15 0.72
N LEU A 43 2.64 -9.80 1.90
CA LEU A 43 3.04 -8.57 2.58
C LEU A 43 4.44 -8.69 3.20
N GLU A 44 4.75 -9.81 3.84
CA GLU A 44 6.07 -10.03 4.43
C GLU A 44 7.15 -10.21 3.36
N GLN A 45 6.83 -10.84 2.23
CA GLN A 45 7.73 -10.92 1.08
C GLN A 45 8.00 -9.53 0.49
N LEU A 46 6.95 -8.72 0.31
CA LEU A 46 7.07 -7.34 -0.18
C LEU A 46 7.93 -6.49 0.75
N LYS A 47 7.67 -6.57 2.06
CA LYS A 47 8.44 -5.87 3.09
C LYS A 47 9.90 -6.33 3.09
N SER A 48 10.15 -7.64 3.01
CA SER A 48 11.50 -8.18 2.92
C SER A 48 12.23 -7.68 1.66
N GLY A 49 11.56 -7.66 0.51
CA GLY A 49 12.10 -7.12 -0.74
C GLY A 49 12.46 -5.64 -0.64
N TYR A 50 11.61 -4.81 -0.04
CA TYR A 50 11.92 -3.40 0.19
C TYR A 50 13.13 -3.20 1.09
N ILE A 51 13.28 -4.02 2.14
CA ILE A 51 14.45 -3.98 3.02
C ILE A 51 15.71 -4.39 2.27
N GLN A 52 15.66 -5.48 1.50
CA GLN A 52 16.80 -5.99 0.72
C GLN A 52 17.27 -4.99 -0.34
N MET A 53 16.33 -4.24 -0.93
CA MET A 53 16.60 -3.25 -1.97
C MET A 53 16.82 -1.84 -1.44
N ALA A 54 16.77 -1.62 -0.11
CA ALA A 54 16.77 -0.28 0.48
C ALA A 54 18.00 0.54 0.07
N ASP A 55 19.20 -0.06 0.13
CA ASP A 55 20.45 0.62 -0.20
C ASP A 55 20.51 1.01 -1.69
N ILE A 56 20.14 0.10 -2.60
CA ILE A 56 20.08 0.35 -4.04
C ILE A 56 19.06 1.44 -4.36
N ASN A 57 17.87 1.37 -3.74
CA ASN A 57 16.83 2.37 -3.93
C ASN A 57 17.27 3.75 -3.44
N ALA A 58 18.05 3.81 -2.35
CA ALA A 58 18.61 5.06 -1.84
C ALA A 58 19.67 5.65 -2.78
N GLU A 59 20.56 4.81 -3.33
CA GLU A 59 21.59 5.24 -4.30
C GLU A 59 20.96 5.79 -5.58
N ILE A 60 19.99 5.07 -6.16
CA ILE A 60 19.24 5.54 -7.34
C ILE A 60 18.56 6.88 -7.03
N THR A 61 17.88 6.99 -5.90
CA THR A 61 17.22 8.25 -5.51
C THR A 61 18.23 9.39 -5.41
N HIS A 62 19.40 9.13 -4.84
CA HIS A 62 20.46 10.12 -4.73
C HIS A 62 20.93 10.60 -6.12
N ASP A 63 21.26 9.66 -7.01
CA ASP A 63 21.79 9.95 -8.35
C ASP A 63 20.84 10.79 -9.21
N PHE A 64 19.54 10.54 -9.10
CA PHE A 64 18.52 11.20 -9.94
C PHE A 64 17.83 12.41 -9.29
N SER A 65 18.01 12.64 -7.98
CA SER A 65 17.37 13.74 -7.25
C SER A 65 17.62 15.13 -7.87
N SER A 66 18.81 15.36 -8.42
CA SER A 66 19.16 16.62 -9.08
C SER A 66 18.40 16.84 -10.38
N CYS A 67 18.17 15.77 -11.16
CA CYS A 67 17.40 15.81 -12.40
C CYS A 67 15.91 16.08 -12.13
N GLU A 68 15.36 15.51 -11.06
CA GLU A 68 13.98 15.78 -10.63
C GLU A 68 13.79 17.25 -10.25
N ALA A 69 14.72 17.82 -9.49
CA ALA A 69 14.71 19.24 -9.11
C ALA A 69 14.85 20.18 -10.34
N ASP A 70 15.67 19.81 -11.32
CA ASP A 70 15.76 20.55 -12.59
C ASP A 70 14.46 20.51 -13.38
N CYS A 71 13.80 19.36 -13.41
CA CYS A 71 12.53 19.18 -14.10
C CYS A 71 11.42 20.01 -13.43
N GLU A 72 11.33 19.96 -12.10
CA GLU A 72 10.36 20.73 -11.33
C GLU A 72 10.54 22.24 -11.54
N ARG A 73 11.80 22.74 -11.50
CA ARG A 73 12.10 24.14 -11.81
C ARG A 73 11.62 24.55 -13.21
N ARG A 74 11.92 23.74 -14.22
CA ARG A 74 11.48 24.03 -15.61
C ARG A 74 9.97 24.04 -15.78
N VAL A 75 9.25 23.20 -15.05
CA VAL A 75 7.78 23.20 -15.06
C VAL A 75 7.25 24.49 -14.41
N LEU A 76 7.83 24.90 -13.29
CA LEU A 76 7.42 26.12 -12.58
C LEU A 76 7.77 27.41 -13.35
N GLU A 77 8.88 27.44 -14.08
CA GLU A 77 9.29 28.57 -14.93
C GLU A 77 8.41 28.76 -16.18
N GLN A 78 7.56 27.78 -16.53
CA GLN A 78 6.63 27.86 -17.65
C GLN A 78 5.26 28.47 -17.28
N TYR A 79 5.06 28.84 -16.01
CA TYR A 79 3.86 29.52 -15.51
C TYR A 79 4.21 30.88 -14.89
#